data_AF-A0A7V1RCA4-F1
#
_entry.id   AF-A0A7V1RCA4-F1
#
_cell.length_a   1.000
_cell.length_b   1.000
_cell.length_c   1.000
_cell.angle_alpha   90.00
_cell.angle_beta   90.00
_cell.angle_gamma   90.00
#
_symmetry.space_group_name_H-M   'P 1'
#
loop_
_entity.id
_entity.type
_entity.pdbx_description
1 polymer ?
#
loop_
_entity_poly.entity_id
_entity_poly.type
_entity_poly.pdbx_seq_one_letter_code
_entity_poly.pdbx_strand_id
1 'polypeptide(L)'
;CTSNLKQMGTAFALYAADHDGVFPSPGGTLFGRTIESAWLLSSGTGLGRDVGGIWPYVRQRGNAGQSSLWSCPNARPGADSAFSPGQNYVMNDYLRGCNPGQARFAQRHVLCGMAYADGLNPDLLGNPPPSVILLYESAQHPSRGNVNRNGSPFFSTGPSATPPLCMGHPQNYHARKSNFLFCDTHVKALSPGGTWAGADQPAFESLNSGCATLTQLLATGDYSGGTERSLWNPESAAVTYP
;
A
#
# COMPACT_ATOMS: atom_id res chain seq x y z
N CYS A 1 -7.55 -4.17 12.21
CA CYS A 1 -6.42 -3.84 11.32
C CYS A 1 -5.62 -5.10 10.97
N THR A 2 -4.98 -5.79 11.92
CA THR A 2 -4.31 -7.08 11.65
C THR A 2 -5.28 -8.16 11.13
N SER A 3 -6.47 -8.30 11.74
CA SER A 3 -7.51 -9.24 11.26
C SER A 3 -7.93 -8.92 9.81
N ASN A 4 -8.15 -7.64 9.50
CA ASN A 4 -8.49 -7.17 8.15
C ASN A 4 -7.40 -7.56 7.14
N LEU A 5 -6.13 -7.37 7.49
CA LEU A 5 -5.00 -7.76 6.64
C LEU A 5 -4.91 -9.27 6.44
N LYS A 6 -5.25 -10.10 7.44
CA LYS A 6 -5.33 -11.56 7.25
C LYS A 6 -6.45 -11.96 6.29
N GLN A 7 -7.62 -11.32 6.41
CA GLN A 7 -8.74 -11.54 5.49
C GLN A 7 -8.37 -11.12 4.06
N MET A 8 -7.73 -9.95 3.90
CA MET A 8 -7.21 -9.52 2.61
C MET A 8 -6.14 -10.48 2.09
N GLY A 9 -5.19 -10.93 2.89
CA GLY A 9 -4.18 -11.92 2.49
C GLY A 9 -4.80 -13.21 1.93
N THR A 10 -5.86 -13.70 2.57
CA THR A 10 -6.63 -14.85 2.06
C THR A 10 -7.29 -14.52 0.71
N ALA A 11 -7.90 -13.34 0.58
CA ALA A 11 -8.51 -12.89 -0.67
C ALA A 11 -7.49 -12.74 -1.82
N PHE A 12 -6.28 -12.26 -1.52
CA PHE A 12 -5.17 -12.17 -2.48
C PHE A 12 -4.72 -13.56 -2.95
N ALA A 13 -4.62 -14.53 -2.04
CA ALA A 13 -4.26 -15.91 -2.40
C ALA A 13 -5.33 -16.57 -3.27
N LEU A 14 -6.62 -16.37 -2.96
CA LEU A 14 -7.73 -16.87 -3.78
C LEU A 14 -7.75 -16.20 -5.16
N TYR A 15 -7.53 -14.88 -5.23
CA TYR A 15 -7.39 -14.17 -6.49
C TYR A 15 -6.24 -14.77 -7.31
N ALA A 16 -5.05 -14.93 -6.74
CA ALA A 16 -3.91 -15.48 -7.48
C ALA A 16 -4.20 -16.89 -8.01
N ALA A 17 -4.90 -17.73 -7.26
CA ALA A 17 -5.31 -19.06 -7.72
C ALA A 17 -6.24 -19.02 -8.95
N ASP A 18 -7.10 -18.01 -9.07
CA ASP A 18 -8.03 -17.82 -10.19
C ASP A 18 -7.42 -17.04 -11.37
N HIS A 19 -6.25 -16.42 -11.17
CA HIS A 19 -5.61 -15.51 -12.11
C HIS A 19 -4.16 -15.93 -12.41
N ASP A 20 -3.93 -17.18 -12.81
CA ASP A 20 -2.62 -17.70 -13.26
C ASP A 20 -1.45 -17.43 -12.29
N GLY A 21 -1.76 -17.42 -10.99
CA GLY A 21 -0.78 -17.18 -9.94
C GLY A 21 -0.35 -15.72 -9.81
N VAL A 22 -0.97 -14.72 -10.46
CA VAL A 22 -0.60 -13.30 -10.28
C VAL A 22 -1.47 -12.61 -9.22
N PHE A 23 -0.84 -11.75 -8.42
CA PHE A 23 -1.58 -10.79 -7.60
C PHE A 23 -2.28 -9.73 -8.46
N PRO A 24 -3.31 -9.04 -7.94
CA PRO A 24 -3.92 -7.92 -8.64
C PRO A 24 -2.93 -6.77 -8.84
N SER A 25 -3.18 -5.95 -9.85
CA SER A 25 -2.46 -4.69 -10.04
C SER A 25 -2.61 -3.75 -8.84
N PRO A 26 -1.53 -3.08 -8.38
CA PRO A 26 -1.63 -1.98 -7.43
C PRO A 26 -2.47 -0.78 -7.95
N GLY A 27 -2.76 -0.68 -9.26
CA GLY A 27 -3.50 0.43 -9.87
C GLY A 27 -2.59 1.59 -10.29
N GLY A 28 -3.08 2.81 -10.45
CA GLY A 28 -2.23 4.00 -10.68
C GLY A 28 -2.62 4.77 -11.94
N THR A 29 -1.65 5.41 -12.60
CA THR A 29 -1.90 6.20 -13.82
C THR A 29 -1.03 5.69 -14.95
N LEU A 30 -1.64 5.36 -16.09
CA LEU A 30 -0.97 4.94 -17.33
C LEU A 30 -1.49 5.78 -18.49
N PHE A 31 -0.59 6.45 -19.21
CA PHE A 31 -0.93 7.34 -20.34
C PHE A 31 -1.99 8.40 -20.00
N GLY A 32 -1.93 8.96 -18.78
CA GLY A 32 -2.90 9.93 -18.29
C GLY A 32 -4.27 9.34 -17.95
N ARG A 33 -4.44 8.01 -18.04
CA ARG A 33 -5.66 7.29 -17.63
C ARG A 33 -5.42 6.63 -16.28
N THR A 34 -6.42 6.69 -15.42
CA THR A 34 -6.37 5.94 -14.15
C THR A 34 -6.53 4.46 -14.47
N ILE A 35 -5.55 3.66 -14.10
CA ILE A 35 -5.72 2.21 -13.97
C ILE A 35 -6.35 1.99 -12.62
N GLU A 36 -7.59 1.51 -12.64
CA GLU A 36 -8.26 1.11 -11.42
C GLU A 36 -7.42 0.05 -10.71
N SER A 37 -7.24 0.26 -9.41
CA SER A 37 -6.59 -0.74 -8.61
C SER A 37 -7.40 -2.02 -8.67
N ALA A 38 -6.76 -3.13 -9.02
CA ALA A 38 -7.42 -4.42 -9.02
C ALA A 38 -7.48 -5.01 -7.60
N TRP A 39 -7.00 -4.31 -6.56
CA TRP A 39 -7.33 -4.67 -5.17
C TRP A 39 -8.57 -3.90 -4.68
N LEU A 40 -9.08 -4.27 -3.50
CA LEU A 40 -10.39 -3.85 -2.98
C LEU A 40 -10.54 -2.33 -2.80
N LEU A 41 -11.57 -1.75 -3.40
CA LEU A 41 -11.97 -0.35 -3.27
C LEU A 41 -13.43 -0.25 -2.83
N SER A 42 -13.83 0.85 -2.19
CA SER A 42 -15.24 1.25 -2.09
C SER A 42 -15.50 2.40 -3.05
N SER A 43 -16.55 2.26 -3.86
CA SER A 43 -16.99 3.21 -4.88
C SER A 43 -18.41 3.70 -4.57
N GLY A 44 -18.75 4.96 -4.84
CA GLY A 44 -20.10 5.51 -4.61
C GLY A 44 -20.30 6.23 -3.26
N THR A 45 -21.46 6.89 -3.12
CA THR A 45 -21.87 7.64 -1.92
C THR A 45 -22.45 6.72 -0.83
N GLY A 46 -22.45 7.18 0.42
CA GLY A 46 -22.96 6.41 1.57
C GLY A 46 -22.12 5.17 1.89
N LEU A 47 -22.76 4.02 2.16
CA LEU A 47 -22.00 2.79 2.36
C LEU A 47 -21.11 2.50 1.14
N GLY A 48 -21.47 2.88 -0.08
CA GLY A 48 -20.64 2.60 -1.24
C GLY A 48 -20.65 1.11 -1.61
N ARG A 49 -20.38 0.84 -2.89
CA ARG A 49 -20.22 -0.47 -3.50
C ARG A 49 -18.74 -0.84 -3.48
N ASP A 50 -18.45 -1.96 -2.86
CA ASP A 50 -17.11 -2.53 -2.96
C ASP A 50 -16.85 -3.05 -4.38
N VAL A 51 -15.67 -2.72 -4.92
CA VAL A 51 -15.21 -3.01 -6.28
C VAL A 51 -13.73 -3.40 -6.24
N GLY A 52 -13.16 -3.80 -7.38
CA GLY A 52 -11.80 -4.31 -7.49
C GLY A 52 -11.77 -5.82 -7.63
N GLY A 53 -10.61 -6.35 -8.02
CA GLY A 53 -10.37 -7.76 -8.34
C GLY A 53 -10.45 -8.69 -7.13
N ILE A 54 -9.97 -8.29 -5.94
CA ILE A 54 -10.07 -9.16 -4.75
C ILE A 54 -11.43 -9.11 -4.05
N TRP A 55 -12.30 -8.17 -4.42
CA TRP A 55 -13.60 -7.97 -3.78
C TRP A 55 -14.48 -9.23 -3.73
N PRO A 56 -14.61 -10.04 -4.80
CA PRO A 56 -15.42 -11.26 -4.77
C PRO A 56 -14.98 -12.28 -3.70
N TYR A 57 -13.72 -12.23 -3.26
CA TYR A 57 -13.13 -13.14 -2.28
C TYR A 57 -13.21 -12.61 -0.85
N VAL A 58 -13.66 -11.37 -0.68
CA VAL A 58 -13.77 -10.69 0.61
C VAL A 58 -15.17 -10.90 1.17
N ARG A 59 -15.30 -11.71 2.23
CA ARG A 59 -16.59 -11.97 2.88
C ARG A 59 -16.93 -10.90 3.91
N GLN A 60 -18.19 -10.45 3.90
CA GLN A 60 -18.84 -9.58 4.89
C GLN A 60 -18.30 -8.16 5.03
N ARG A 61 -18.96 -7.20 4.37
CA ARG A 61 -19.16 -5.91 5.01
C ARG A 61 -20.26 -6.10 6.05
N GLY A 62 -19.95 -5.92 7.34
CA GLY A 62 -20.94 -6.12 8.40
C GLY A 62 -22.09 -5.13 8.26
N ASN A 63 -23.12 -5.44 7.47
CA ASN A 63 -24.26 -4.58 7.08
C ASN A 63 -25.20 -4.21 8.23
N ALA A 64 -24.81 -4.40 9.49
CA ALA A 64 -25.61 -4.16 10.69
C ALA A 64 -25.53 -2.69 11.17
N GLY A 65 -25.66 -1.72 10.25
CA GLY A 65 -25.81 -0.29 10.59
C GLY A 65 -24.59 0.41 11.21
N GLN A 66 -23.51 -0.29 11.52
CA GLN A 66 -22.23 0.23 12.05
C GLN A 66 -21.03 -0.51 11.41
N SER A 67 -20.92 -0.50 10.08
CA SER A 67 -19.90 -1.26 9.35
C SER A 67 -18.49 -0.64 9.45
N SER A 68 -17.73 -0.97 10.51
CA SER A 68 -16.34 -0.53 10.70
C SER A 68 -15.29 -1.62 10.43
N LEU A 69 -15.70 -2.85 10.13
CA LEU A 69 -14.81 -4.02 10.16
C LEU A 69 -13.70 -4.05 9.08
N TRP A 70 -13.67 -3.07 8.17
CA TRP A 70 -12.70 -3.00 7.06
C TRP A 70 -11.74 -1.83 7.11
N SER A 71 -12.00 -0.81 7.93
CA SER A 71 -11.07 0.29 8.17
C SER A 71 -10.42 0.11 9.53
N CYS A 72 -9.22 0.65 9.74
CA CYS A 72 -8.65 0.64 11.08
C CYS A 72 -9.48 1.56 11.99
N PRO A 73 -9.62 1.30 13.30
CA PRO A 73 -10.38 2.18 14.19
C PRO A 73 -9.87 3.63 14.22
N ASN A 74 -8.60 3.85 13.87
CA ASN A 74 -7.98 5.18 13.74
C ASN A 74 -8.14 5.80 12.34
N ALA A 75 -8.88 5.15 11.43
CA ALA A 75 -9.25 5.73 10.15
C ALA A 75 -10.06 7.00 10.35
N ARG A 76 -9.75 8.03 9.57
CA ARG A 76 -10.72 9.08 9.28
C ARG A 76 -11.80 8.52 8.36
N PRO A 77 -13.07 8.85 8.63
CA PRO A 77 -14.10 8.57 7.65
C PRO A 77 -13.84 9.35 6.36
N GLY A 78 -14.26 8.78 5.24
CA GLY A 78 -14.30 9.49 3.96
C GLY A 78 -15.51 10.43 3.88
N ALA A 79 -15.89 10.78 2.65
CA ALA A 79 -17.16 11.45 2.39
C ALA A 79 -18.34 10.69 3.03
N ASP A 80 -19.37 11.42 3.46
CA ASP A 80 -20.60 10.89 4.07
C ASP A 80 -20.39 10.02 5.32
N SER A 81 -19.28 10.21 6.05
CA SER A 81 -18.92 9.40 7.22
C SER A 81 -18.67 7.90 6.90
N ALA A 82 -18.43 7.57 5.63
CA ALA A 82 -18.27 6.19 5.19
C ALA A 82 -16.89 5.63 5.56
N PHE A 83 -16.85 4.36 5.94
CA PHE A 83 -15.61 3.60 6.17
C PHE A 83 -15.42 2.54 5.08
N SER A 84 -14.21 2.51 4.50
CA SER A 84 -13.81 1.52 3.50
C SER A 84 -12.33 1.10 3.66
N PRO A 85 -11.97 -0.12 3.24
CA PRO A 85 -10.59 -0.58 3.28
C PRO A 85 -9.65 0.32 2.47
N GLY A 86 -10.16 0.87 1.37
CA GLY A 86 -9.46 1.84 0.55
C GLY A 86 -9.11 3.17 1.23
N GLN A 87 -9.53 3.43 2.46
CA GLN A 87 -9.14 4.64 3.19
C GLN A 87 -7.86 4.48 3.98
N ASN A 88 -7.43 3.25 4.26
CA ASN A 88 -6.32 3.01 5.18
C ASN A 88 -5.22 2.15 4.58
N TYR A 89 -5.56 1.29 3.62
CA TYR A 89 -4.61 0.34 3.08
C TYR A 89 -4.07 0.76 1.73
N VAL A 90 -2.82 0.41 1.47
CA VAL A 90 -2.11 0.72 0.23
C VAL A 90 -1.37 -0.53 -0.21
N MET A 91 -1.47 -0.85 -1.50
CA MET A 91 -0.69 -1.92 -2.08
C MET A 91 0.71 -1.44 -2.43
N ASN A 92 1.70 -2.29 -2.19
CA ASN A 92 3.08 -1.97 -2.49
C ASN A 92 3.27 -1.77 -4.01
N ASP A 93 3.75 -0.58 -4.39
CA ASP A 93 3.94 -0.19 -5.79
C ASP A 93 4.99 -1.03 -6.53
N TYR A 94 5.90 -1.67 -5.80
CA TYR A 94 6.93 -2.56 -6.37
C TYR A 94 6.38 -3.90 -6.87
N LEU A 95 5.11 -4.23 -6.59
CA LEU A 95 4.49 -5.51 -6.95
C LEU A 95 3.79 -5.48 -8.32
N ARG A 96 4.43 -4.82 -9.28
CA ARG A 96 4.00 -4.74 -10.67
C ARG A 96 4.87 -5.64 -11.53
N GLY A 97 4.35 -6.10 -12.67
CA GLY A 97 5.18 -6.76 -13.70
C GLY A 97 6.31 -5.84 -14.21
N CYS A 98 6.08 -4.52 -14.22
CA CYS A 98 7.11 -3.54 -14.49
C CYS A 98 6.98 -2.31 -13.56
N ASN A 99 8.09 -1.96 -12.89
CA ASN A 99 8.16 -0.83 -11.97
C ASN A 99 9.19 0.20 -12.49
N PRO A 100 8.81 1.49 -12.62
CA PRO A 100 9.69 2.53 -13.18
C PRO A 100 10.88 2.90 -12.27
N GLY A 101 10.98 2.30 -11.08
CA GLY A 101 12.06 2.50 -10.13
C GLY A 101 11.98 3.80 -9.33
N GLN A 102 12.84 3.89 -8.30
CA GLN A 102 12.94 5.05 -7.40
C GLN A 102 13.35 6.34 -8.13
N ALA A 103 14.05 6.23 -9.26
CA ALA A 103 14.52 7.37 -10.05
C ALA A 103 13.40 8.06 -10.87
N ARG A 104 12.19 7.49 -10.92
CA ARG A 104 11.09 7.94 -11.78
C ARG A 104 9.74 7.91 -11.05
N PHE A 105 9.65 8.71 -9.98
CA PHE A 105 8.50 8.82 -9.08
C PHE A 105 7.26 9.56 -9.63
N ALA A 106 7.36 10.21 -10.78
CA ALA A 106 6.19 10.82 -11.39
C ALA A 106 5.33 9.74 -12.05
N GLN A 107 4.09 9.56 -11.56
CA GLN A 107 3.05 8.62 -12.04
C GLN A 107 2.75 8.69 -13.56
N ARG A 108 3.41 9.60 -14.29
CA ARG A 108 3.29 9.87 -15.73
C ARG A 108 4.46 9.37 -16.57
N HIS A 109 5.53 8.85 -15.97
CA HIS A 109 6.69 8.34 -16.72
C HIS A 109 6.47 6.87 -17.08
N VAL A 110 5.69 6.65 -18.14
CA VAL A 110 5.33 5.33 -18.65
C VAL A 110 6.43 4.76 -19.52
N LEU A 111 7.36 4.01 -18.93
CA LEU A 111 8.35 3.21 -19.67
C LEU A 111 7.90 1.75 -19.84
N CYS A 112 6.93 1.31 -19.04
CA CYS A 112 6.53 -0.08 -18.87
C CYS A 112 5.38 -0.55 -19.78
N GLY A 113 4.78 0.34 -20.58
CA GLY A 113 3.62 0.00 -21.42
C GLY A 113 2.50 -0.69 -20.64
N MET A 114 1.91 -1.75 -21.22
CA MET A 114 0.82 -2.51 -20.59
C MET A 114 1.26 -3.33 -19.37
N ALA A 115 2.54 -3.73 -19.28
CA ALA A 115 3.06 -4.51 -18.15
C ALA A 115 3.03 -3.75 -16.80
N TYR A 116 2.82 -2.43 -16.83
CA TYR A 116 2.55 -1.63 -15.63
C TYR A 116 1.22 -1.99 -14.95
N ALA A 117 0.26 -2.51 -15.73
CA ALA A 117 -1.04 -2.95 -15.26
C ALA A 117 -1.00 -4.36 -14.67
N ASP A 118 0.05 -5.14 -14.91
CA ASP A 118 0.17 -6.51 -14.41
C ASP A 118 0.65 -6.50 -12.95
N GLY A 119 0.10 -7.41 -12.14
CA GLY A 119 0.60 -7.68 -10.81
C GLY A 119 1.73 -8.72 -10.83
N LEU A 120 2.47 -8.78 -9.74
CA LEU A 120 3.55 -9.75 -9.55
C LEU A 120 2.98 -11.16 -9.26
N ASN A 121 3.61 -12.19 -9.83
CA ASN A 121 3.43 -13.58 -9.38
C ASN A 121 4.29 -13.83 -8.12
N PRO A 122 3.71 -14.09 -6.93
CA PRO A 122 4.46 -14.34 -5.71
C PRO A 122 5.33 -15.60 -5.76
N ASP A 123 5.05 -16.57 -6.62
CA ASP A 123 5.91 -17.77 -6.80
C ASP A 123 7.25 -17.42 -7.47
N LEU A 124 7.33 -16.25 -8.09
CA LEU A 124 8.57 -15.71 -8.67
C LEU A 124 9.35 -14.85 -7.67
N LEU A 125 8.84 -14.65 -6.46
CA LEU A 125 9.63 -14.06 -5.37
C LEU A 125 10.67 -15.08 -4.94
N GLY A 126 11.95 -14.73 -5.09
CA GLY A 126 13.06 -15.60 -4.72
C GLY A 126 13.00 -16.03 -3.25
N ASN A 127 13.69 -17.13 -2.92
CA ASN A 127 13.68 -17.66 -1.57
C ASN A 127 14.59 -16.85 -0.61
N PRO A 128 14.11 -16.50 0.60
CA PRO A 128 12.75 -16.74 1.06
C PRO A 128 11.79 -15.61 0.58
N PRO A 129 10.57 -15.94 0.11
CA PRO A 129 9.50 -14.96 -0.19
C PRO A 129 8.91 -14.16 1.00
N PRO A 130 9.07 -14.50 2.31
CA PRO A 130 8.25 -13.98 3.40
C PRO A 130 8.70 -12.61 3.92
N SER A 131 9.36 -11.79 3.10
CA SER A 131 9.83 -10.48 3.52
C SER A 131 9.35 -9.34 2.64
N VAL A 132 8.67 -9.61 1.53
CA VAL A 132 8.15 -8.54 0.66
C VAL A 132 6.76 -8.13 1.10
N ILE A 133 6.59 -6.84 1.41
CA ILE A 133 5.32 -6.23 1.80
C ILE A 133 4.37 -6.27 0.60
N LEU A 134 3.17 -6.82 0.81
CA LEU A 134 2.06 -6.80 -0.12
C LEU A 134 1.15 -5.58 0.08
N LEU A 135 0.70 -5.39 1.31
CA LEU A 135 -0.23 -4.34 1.68
C LEU A 135 0.18 -3.73 3.02
N TYR A 136 -0.02 -2.44 3.20
CA TYR A 136 0.32 -1.76 4.46
C TYR A 136 -0.71 -0.71 4.83
N GLU A 137 -0.76 -0.36 6.11
CA GLU A 137 -1.57 0.74 6.59
C GLU A 137 -0.86 2.08 6.38
N SER A 138 -1.54 3.04 5.75
CA SER A 138 -0.95 4.27 5.23
C SER A 138 -1.62 5.54 5.70
N ALA A 139 -0.88 6.64 5.57
CA ALA A 139 -1.27 7.97 5.97
C ALA A 139 -2.28 8.62 5.02
N GLN A 140 -3.40 9.08 5.59
CA GLN A 140 -4.58 9.54 4.87
C GLN A 140 -4.56 11.04 4.62
N HIS A 141 -5.14 11.51 3.52
CA HIS A 141 -5.27 12.92 3.18
C HIS A 141 -6.07 13.72 4.25
N PRO A 142 -5.62 14.94 4.64
CA PRO A 142 -6.22 15.78 5.68
C PRO A 142 -7.72 16.03 5.55
N SER A 143 -8.16 16.41 4.36
CA SER A 143 -9.54 16.83 4.10
C SER A 143 -10.40 15.78 3.42
N ARG A 144 -9.82 14.68 2.92
CA ARG A 144 -10.52 13.69 2.10
C ARG A 144 -10.64 12.32 2.79
N GLY A 145 -9.81 12.05 3.81
CA GLY A 145 -9.83 10.77 4.53
C GLY A 145 -9.43 9.56 3.68
N ASN A 146 -8.81 9.78 2.51
CA ASN A 146 -8.39 8.73 1.59
C ASN A 146 -6.87 8.57 1.57
N VAL A 147 -6.37 7.43 1.11
CA VAL A 147 -4.94 7.16 0.88
C VAL A 147 -4.66 6.98 -0.61
N ASN A 148 -3.39 6.91 -0.99
CA ASN A 148 -2.99 6.39 -2.30
C ASN A 148 -3.48 4.94 -2.47
N ARG A 149 -3.63 4.44 -3.70
CA ARG A 149 -4.01 3.03 -3.91
C ARG A 149 -2.81 2.11 -3.96
N ASN A 150 -1.77 2.63 -4.57
CA ASN A 150 -0.42 2.08 -4.65
C ASN A 150 0.53 3.04 -3.93
N GLY A 151 1.59 2.50 -3.34
CA GLY A 151 2.56 3.35 -2.67
C GLY A 151 3.79 2.62 -2.16
N SER A 152 4.76 3.43 -1.76
CA SER A 152 5.92 3.01 -0.98
C SER A 152 6.41 4.23 -0.17
N PRO A 153 7.29 4.04 0.83
CA PRO A 153 7.90 5.14 1.57
C PRO A 153 8.70 6.10 0.68
N PHE A 154 9.05 5.65 -0.53
CA PHE A 154 9.84 6.40 -1.50
C PHE A 154 8.99 7.30 -2.40
N PHE A 155 7.65 7.20 -2.35
CA PHE A 155 6.75 8.00 -3.19
C PHE A 155 5.58 8.54 -2.35
N SER A 156 5.58 9.85 -2.08
CA SER A 156 4.48 10.54 -1.40
C SER A 156 3.85 11.62 -2.26
N THR A 157 2.57 11.90 -2.02
CA THR A 157 1.75 12.82 -2.85
C THR A 157 1.05 13.87 -1.99
N GLY A 158 1.81 14.57 -1.15
CA GLY A 158 1.32 15.69 -0.33
C GLY A 158 1.13 15.34 1.15
N PRO A 159 0.48 16.23 1.93
CA PRO A 159 0.37 16.09 3.38
C PRO A 159 -0.71 15.08 3.81
N SER A 160 -0.52 14.47 4.98
CA SER A 160 -1.50 13.62 5.69
C SER A 160 -2.18 14.34 6.85
N ALA A 161 -3.33 13.80 7.24
CA ALA A 161 -4.22 14.25 8.29
C ALA A 161 -3.81 13.86 9.72
N THR A 162 -3.31 12.64 9.89
CA THR A 162 -3.34 11.94 11.17
C THR A 162 -2.36 10.79 11.18
N PRO A 163 -1.36 10.79 12.07
CA PRO A 163 -0.56 11.96 12.44
C PRO A 163 -0.08 12.75 11.20
N PRO A 164 0.42 13.99 11.38
CA PRO A 164 1.01 14.78 10.29
C PRO A 164 2.24 14.05 9.72
N LEU A 165 2.00 13.21 8.71
CA LEU A 165 2.99 12.50 7.91
C LEU A 165 2.84 12.94 6.44
N CYS A 166 3.69 12.45 5.55
CA CYS A 166 3.42 12.55 4.13
C CYS A 166 2.38 11.49 3.74
N MET A 167 1.37 11.88 2.94
CA MET A 167 0.35 10.94 2.46
C MET A 167 1.02 9.80 1.69
N GLY A 168 0.60 8.57 1.97
CA GLY A 168 1.22 7.36 1.40
C GLY A 168 2.27 6.69 2.29
N HIS A 169 2.71 7.33 3.38
CA HIS A 169 3.68 6.72 4.30
C HIS A 169 3.04 5.68 5.21
N PRO A 170 3.76 4.61 5.61
CA PRO A 170 3.28 3.67 6.59
C PRO A 170 2.94 4.37 7.92
N GLN A 171 1.78 4.05 8.46
CA GLN A 171 1.27 4.69 9.67
C GLN A 171 1.79 4.06 10.94
N ASN A 172 2.02 4.84 11.99
CA ASN A 172 2.53 4.34 13.27
C ASN A 172 1.45 4.25 14.37
N TYR A 173 0.18 4.11 13.99
CA TYR A 173 -1.00 4.10 14.88
C TYR A 173 -0.96 3.07 16.01
N HIS A 174 -0.20 1.99 15.87
CA HIS A 174 -0.25 0.82 16.75
C HIS A 174 0.93 0.79 17.71
N ALA A 175 0.97 1.75 18.64
CA ALA A 175 2.09 1.94 19.57
C ALA A 175 3.43 2.08 18.81
N ARG A 176 3.50 3.08 17.92
CA ARG A 176 4.65 3.38 17.06
C ARG A 176 4.90 2.33 15.96
N LYS A 177 3.90 1.50 15.63
CA LYS A 177 3.97 0.47 14.59
C LYS A 177 2.87 0.61 13.55
N SER A 178 3.13 0.09 12.35
CA SER A 178 2.15 -0.18 11.30
C SER A 178 1.89 -1.66 11.17
N ASN A 179 0.74 -2.03 10.59
CA ASN A 179 0.50 -3.40 10.17
C ASN A 179 0.84 -3.57 8.69
N PHE A 180 1.57 -4.64 8.41
CA PHE A 180 2.02 -5.00 7.07
C PHE A 180 1.57 -6.43 6.77
N LEU A 181 0.89 -6.62 5.65
CA LEU A 181 0.63 -7.91 5.01
C LEU A 181 1.79 -8.20 4.06
N PHE A 182 2.30 -9.42 4.09
CA PHE A 182 3.40 -9.88 3.24
C PHE A 182 2.87 -10.77 2.10
N CYS A 183 3.69 -10.97 1.08
CA CYS A 183 3.32 -11.73 -0.13
C CYS A 183 3.00 -13.21 0.14
N ASP A 184 3.49 -13.79 1.23
CA ASP A 184 3.13 -15.13 1.72
C ASP A 184 1.92 -15.11 2.68
N THR A 185 1.20 -13.99 2.72
CA THR A 185 -0.04 -13.75 3.47
C THR A 185 0.08 -13.59 5.00
N HIS A 186 1.28 -13.68 5.59
CA HIS A 186 1.41 -13.36 7.01
C HIS A 186 1.31 -11.85 7.26
N VAL A 187 0.95 -11.50 8.50
CA VAL A 187 0.82 -10.11 8.92
C VAL A 187 1.77 -9.84 10.09
N LYS A 188 2.58 -8.78 10.00
CA LYS A 188 3.45 -8.32 11.10
C LYS A 188 3.16 -6.87 11.44
N ALA A 189 3.35 -6.53 12.71
CA ALA A 189 3.40 -5.16 13.17
C ALA A 189 4.87 -4.72 13.31
N LEU A 190 5.30 -3.75 12.49
CA LEU A 190 6.69 -3.26 12.45
C LEU A 190 6.70 -1.75 12.66
N SER A 191 7.82 -1.19 13.14
CA SER A 191 8.03 0.25 12.99
C SER A 191 8.12 0.58 11.49
N PRO A 192 7.59 1.71 11.03
CA PRO A 192 7.69 2.12 9.62
C PRO A 192 9.12 2.02 9.08
N GLY A 193 10.10 2.64 9.75
CA GLY A 193 11.53 2.61 9.39
C GLY A 193 12.17 1.23 9.45
N GLY A 194 11.59 0.30 10.22
CA GLY A 194 11.95 -1.11 10.23
C GLY A 194 11.52 -1.87 8.97
N THR A 195 11.11 -1.19 7.89
CA THR A 195 10.71 -1.81 6.62
C THR A 195 11.62 -1.47 5.44
N TRP A 196 12.60 -0.57 5.61
CA TRP A 196 13.63 -0.31 4.61
C TRP A 196 15.03 -0.43 5.19
N ALA A 197 16.02 -0.59 4.31
CA ALA A 197 17.40 -0.68 4.72
C ALA A 197 17.89 0.68 5.21
N GLY A 198 18.82 0.71 6.18
CA GLY A 198 19.46 1.96 6.59
C GLY A 198 20.13 2.70 5.42
N ALA A 199 20.64 1.96 4.44
CA ALA A 199 21.21 2.50 3.21
C ALA A 199 20.20 3.21 2.30
N ASP A 200 18.90 2.92 2.42
CA ASP A 200 17.84 3.56 1.64
C ASP A 200 17.43 4.93 2.23
N GLN A 201 17.91 5.27 3.43
CA GLN A 201 17.51 6.49 4.15
C GLN A 201 17.77 7.79 3.35
N PRO A 202 18.93 8.00 2.70
CA PRO A 202 19.16 9.22 1.92
C PRO A 202 18.20 9.36 0.75
N ALA A 203 17.86 8.25 0.08
CA ALA A 203 16.88 8.25 -1.02
C ALA A 203 15.48 8.57 -0.50
N PHE A 204 15.08 7.97 0.64
CA PHE A 204 13.83 8.27 1.32
C PHE A 204 13.70 9.77 1.64
N GLU A 205 14.73 10.39 2.22
CA GLU A 205 14.71 11.82 2.58
C GLU A 205 14.65 12.71 1.34
N SER A 206 15.45 12.39 0.32
CA SER A 206 15.47 13.15 -0.94
C SER A 206 14.10 13.16 -1.63
N LEU A 207 13.48 11.98 -1.75
CA LEU A 207 12.18 11.81 -2.42
C LEU A 207 11.02 12.44 -1.65
N ASN A 208 11.17 12.63 -0.33
CA ASN A 208 10.16 13.25 0.52
C ASN A 208 10.51 14.69 0.94
N SER A 209 11.52 15.31 0.35
CA SER A 209 11.99 16.66 0.72
C SER A 209 10.91 17.75 0.64
N GLY A 210 9.88 17.57 -0.21
CA GLY A 210 8.72 18.46 -0.29
C GLY A 210 7.64 18.25 0.78
N CYS A 211 7.81 17.25 1.65
CA CYS A 211 6.86 16.96 2.71
C CYS A 211 7.11 17.86 3.93
N ALA A 212 6.14 18.73 4.23
CA ALA A 212 6.25 19.71 5.30
C ALA A 212 6.51 19.11 6.70
N THR A 213 6.21 17.83 6.90
CA THR A 213 6.32 17.14 8.18
C THR A 213 7.51 16.18 8.25
N LEU A 214 8.38 16.15 7.21
CA LEU A 214 9.48 15.19 7.12
C LEU A 214 10.43 15.34 8.31
N THR A 215 10.83 16.55 8.67
CA THR A 215 11.76 16.78 9.80
C THR A 215 11.19 16.27 11.12
N GLN A 216 9.91 16.54 11.41
CA GLN A 216 9.25 16.04 12.62
C GLN A 216 9.13 14.51 12.60
N LEU A 217 8.82 13.94 11.43
CA LEU A 217 8.71 12.51 11.21
C LEU A 217 10.05 11.81 11.50
N LEU A 218 11.16 12.33 10.96
CA LEU A 218 12.50 11.79 11.22
C LEU A 218 12.90 11.91 12.69
N ALA A 219 12.54 13.02 13.35
CA ALA A 219 12.84 13.24 14.76
C ALA A 219 12.16 12.22 15.71
N THR A 220 11.11 11.52 15.27
CA THR A 220 10.50 10.44 16.07
C THR A 220 11.41 9.22 16.20
N GLY A 221 12.33 9.01 15.25
CA GLY A 221 13.10 7.78 15.11
C GLY A 221 12.29 6.59 14.57
N ASP A 222 10.97 6.72 14.37
CA ASP A 222 10.14 5.62 13.84
C ASP A 222 10.38 5.35 12.35
N TYR A 223 11.10 6.24 11.67
CA TYR A 223 11.34 6.28 10.22
C TYR A 223 12.83 6.39 9.87
N SER A 224 13.72 6.02 10.80
CA SER A 224 15.12 5.80 10.50
C SER A 224 15.27 4.34 10.03
N GLY A 225 15.64 4.13 8.77
CA GLY A 225 15.84 2.80 8.20
C GLY A 225 16.57 1.86 9.15
N GLY A 226 16.04 0.66 9.37
CA GLY A 226 16.46 -0.19 10.49
C GLY A 226 16.73 -1.65 10.14
N THR A 227 16.55 -2.04 8.88
CA THR A 227 16.77 -3.43 8.43
C THR A 227 18.05 -3.55 7.62
N GLU A 228 18.55 -4.78 7.49
CA GLU A 228 19.67 -5.07 6.58
C GLU A 228 19.23 -4.97 5.11
N ARG A 229 17.95 -5.25 4.82
CA ARG A 229 17.39 -5.29 3.46
C ARG A 229 15.99 -4.68 3.44
N SER A 230 15.71 -3.95 2.37
CA SER A 230 14.40 -3.35 2.12
C SER A 230 13.30 -4.40 1.97
N LEU A 231 12.18 -4.22 2.66
CA LEU A 231 11.01 -5.11 2.57
C LEU A 231 10.04 -4.70 1.44
N TRP A 232 10.37 -3.64 0.69
CA TRP A 232 9.51 -3.07 -0.35
C TRP A 232 9.84 -3.62 -1.73
N ASN A 233 11.13 -3.67 -2.06
CA ASN A 233 11.60 -4.13 -3.35
C ASN A 233 11.69 -5.66 -3.35
N PRO A 234 10.99 -6.38 -4.25
CA PRO A 234 11.10 -7.83 -4.32
C PRO A 234 12.47 -8.31 -4.79
N GLU A 235 13.26 -7.46 -5.44
CA GLU A 235 14.54 -7.80 -6.09
C GLU A 235 14.43 -9.06 -6.97
N SER A 236 13.24 -9.29 -7.52
CA SER A 236 12.92 -10.44 -8.35
C SER A 236 13.13 -10.09 -9.82
N ALA A 237 13.67 -11.04 -10.58
CA ALA A 237 13.74 -10.95 -12.04
C ALA A 237 12.35 -10.87 -12.70
N ALA A 238 11.28 -11.19 -11.98
CA ALA A 238 9.91 -11.04 -12.45
C ALA A 238 9.42 -9.58 -12.49
N VAL A 239 10.14 -8.65 -11.85
CA VAL A 239 9.87 -7.21 -11.98
C VAL A 239 10.87 -6.61 -12.97
N THR A 240 10.36 -6.06 -14.06
CA THR A 240 11.19 -5.30 -15.00
C THR A 240 11.41 -3.89 -14.46
N TYR A 241 12.68 -3.47 -14.38
CA TYR A 241 13.10 -2.09 -14.10
C TYR A 241 13.73 -1.51 -15.37
N PRO A 242 13.17 -0.42 -15.93
CA PRO A 242 13.70 0.23 -17.13
C PRO A 242 14.89 1.16 -16.85
#